data_AF-A0A3M6UQX5-F1
#
_entry.id   AF-A0A3M6UQX5-F1
#
_cell.length_a   1.000
_cell.length_b   1.000
_cell.length_c   1.000
_cell.angle_alpha   90.00
_cell.angle_beta   90.00
_cell.angle_gamma   90.00
#
_symmetry.space_group_name_H-M   'P 1'
#
loop_
_entity.id
_entity.type
_entity.pdbx_description
1 polymer ?
#
loop_
_entity_poly.entity_id
_entity_poly.type
_entity_poly.pdbx_seq_one_letter_code
_entity_poly.pdbx_strand_id
1 'polypeptide(L)'
;GFSPTGGLASSSILNNSPKYYIGTLSSYLDPVLTNLSSSQFMKCYHAETDGWDSTTFHSKCDGKGPTVSIIQVSNYTFGGHTDVSWQSMHFLSISLAAGSCGYTAAAKAFIFSLYKVHGYKPVKLVQYWYQSTAAVVMDQRLGVI
;
A
#
# COMPACT_ATOMS: atom_id res chain seq x y z
N GLY A 1 -4.69 -0.25 25.94
CA GLY A 1 -3.22 -0.33 25.91
C GLY A 1 -2.76 -0.07 24.48
N PHE A 2 -1.82 0.84 24.29
CA PHE A 2 -1.27 1.16 22.97
C PHE A 2 -0.51 -0.04 22.42
N SER A 3 -0.90 -0.53 21.23
CA SER A 3 -0.13 -1.55 20.52
C SER A 3 0.97 -0.86 19.72
N PRO A 4 2.25 -1.20 19.91
CA PRO A 4 3.38 -0.59 19.20
C PRO A 4 3.38 -0.83 17.68
N THR A 5 2.33 -1.47 17.16
CA THR A 5 2.14 -1.80 15.74
C THR A 5 1.01 -0.98 15.10
N GLY A 6 0.41 -0.04 15.84
CA GLY A 6 -0.55 0.94 15.32
C GLY A 6 -1.61 0.33 14.42
N GLY A 7 -2.23 -0.79 14.77
CA GLY A 7 -3.26 -1.43 13.92
C GLY A 7 -2.76 -2.28 12.74
N LEU A 8 -1.48 -2.26 12.37
CA LEU A 8 -0.93 -3.18 11.34
C LEU A 8 -1.11 -4.65 11.73
N ALA A 9 -0.95 -4.97 13.02
CA ALA A 9 -1.15 -6.32 13.55
C ALA A 9 -2.60 -6.82 13.44
N SER A 10 -3.56 -5.94 13.12
CA SER A 10 -4.96 -6.33 12.85
C SER A 10 -5.17 -6.90 11.45
N SER A 11 -4.19 -6.77 10.55
CA SER A 11 -4.23 -7.40 9.22
C SER A 11 -4.22 -8.92 9.34
N SER A 12 -5.21 -9.59 8.75
CA SER A 12 -5.28 -11.05 8.63
C SER A 12 -4.04 -11.63 7.95
N ILE A 13 -3.54 -10.98 6.89
CA ILE A 13 -2.32 -11.37 6.17
C ILE A 13 -1.11 -11.33 7.11
N LEU A 14 -0.86 -10.19 7.78
CA LEU A 14 0.31 -10.04 8.65
C LEU A 14 0.21 -10.89 9.93
N ASN A 15 -1.00 -11.05 10.47
CA ASN A 15 -1.21 -11.86 11.67
C ASN A 15 -0.91 -13.35 11.42
N ASN A 16 -1.27 -13.85 10.23
CA ASN A 16 -1.02 -15.23 9.80
C ASN A 16 0.37 -15.42 9.15
N SER A 17 1.20 -14.38 9.14
CA SER A 17 2.56 -14.40 8.58
C SER A 17 3.63 -14.49 9.69
N PRO A 18 4.90 -14.80 9.33
CA PRO A 18 6.01 -14.73 10.27
C PRO A 18 6.06 -13.37 10.99
N LYS A 19 6.13 -13.38 12.33
CA LYS A 19 5.98 -12.15 13.14
C LYS A 19 7.00 -11.04 12.84
N TYR A 20 8.17 -11.40 12.29
CA TYR A 20 9.16 -10.41 11.87
C TYR A 20 8.68 -9.50 10.72
N TYR A 21 7.61 -9.88 10.00
CA TYR A 21 7.02 -9.06 8.93
C TYR A 21 6.50 -7.72 9.46
N ILE A 22 5.81 -7.74 10.61
CA ILE A 22 5.29 -6.51 11.21
C ILE A 22 6.45 -5.59 11.59
N GLY A 23 7.48 -6.10 12.27
CA GLY A 23 8.66 -5.29 12.62
C GLY A 23 9.40 -4.74 11.40
N THR A 24 9.52 -5.56 10.35
CA THR A 24 10.15 -5.13 9.09
C THR A 24 9.34 -4.03 8.41
N LEU A 25 8.02 -4.22 8.25
CA LEU A 25 7.15 -3.23 7.63
C LEU A 25 7.08 -1.94 8.47
N SER A 26 7.02 -2.04 9.79
CA SER A 26 7.11 -0.88 10.69
C SER A 26 8.40 -0.11 10.46
N SER A 27 9.55 -0.78 10.32
CA SER A 27 10.83 -0.10 10.02
C SER A 27 10.84 0.63 8.67
N TYR A 28 10.08 0.12 7.69
CA TYR A 28 9.94 0.78 6.39
C TYR A 28 9.05 2.01 6.45
N LEU A 29 8.05 1.99 7.34
CA LEU A 29 7.06 3.05 7.53
C LEU A 29 7.53 4.17 8.46
N ASP A 30 8.41 3.88 9.41
CA ASP A 30 8.95 4.86 10.38
C ASP A 30 9.35 6.21 9.75
N PRO A 31 10.16 6.27 8.68
CA PRO A 31 10.61 7.54 8.12
C PRO A 31 9.54 8.30 7.33
N VAL A 32 8.40 7.67 6.98
CA VAL A 32 7.36 8.29 6.15
C VAL A 32 6.13 8.73 6.94
N LEU A 33 5.95 8.19 8.15
CA LEU A 33 4.87 8.58 9.05
C LEU A 33 5.29 9.78 9.92
N THR A 34 4.31 10.57 10.36
CA THR A 34 4.58 11.68 11.27
C THR A 34 5.09 11.19 12.63
N ASN A 35 4.55 10.05 13.12
CA ASN A 35 5.00 9.37 14.33
C ASN A 35 4.40 7.95 14.40
N LEU A 36 5.22 6.90 14.44
CA LEU A 36 4.72 5.51 14.49
C LEU A 36 3.89 5.19 15.74
N SER A 37 4.22 5.79 16.89
CA SER A 37 3.56 5.52 18.17
C SER A 37 2.18 6.17 18.28
N SER A 38 1.90 7.21 17.50
CA SER A 38 0.57 7.85 17.44
C SER A 38 -0.17 7.60 16.12
N SER A 39 0.48 7.06 15.10
CA SER A 39 -0.17 6.68 13.84
C SER A 39 -0.92 5.37 14.02
N GLN A 40 -2.23 5.41 13.78
CA GLN A 40 -3.09 4.22 13.79
C GLN A 40 -3.52 3.86 12.38
N PHE A 41 -3.09 2.69 11.91
CA PHE A 41 -3.60 2.03 10.73
C PHE A 41 -4.99 1.45 11.01
N MET A 42 -5.91 1.78 10.10
CA MET A 42 -7.27 1.26 10.08
C MET A 42 -7.52 0.61 8.73
N LYS A 43 -8.13 -0.57 8.73
CA LYS A 43 -8.53 -1.26 7.50
C LYS A 43 -9.58 -0.42 6.76
N CYS A 44 -9.30 -0.02 5.52
CA CYS A 44 -10.32 0.56 4.65
C CYS A 44 -11.00 -0.51 3.76
N TYR A 45 -10.25 -1.50 3.28
CA TYR A 45 -10.73 -2.56 2.38
C TYR A 45 -9.96 -3.86 2.58
N HIS A 46 -10.60 -5.00 2.32
CA HIS A 46 -10.00 -6.33 2.24
C HIS A 46 -10.76 -7.21 1.25
N ALA A 47 -10.09 -7.62 0.16
CA ALA A 47 -10.72 -8.25 -1.00
C ALA A 47 -11.55 -9.50 -0.68
N GLU A 48 -11.09 -10.36 0.25
CA GLU A 48 -11.85 -11.58 0.60
C GLU A 48 -13.17 -11.28 1.32
N THR A 49 -13.25 -10.16 2.07
CA THR A 49 -14.46 -9.81 2.85
C THR A 49 -15.32 -8.75 2.18
N ASP A 50 -14.70 -7.88 1.40
CA ASP A 50 -15.33 -6.74 0.76
C ASP A 50 -15.60 -6.98 -0.73
N GLY A 51 -15.10 -8.07 -1.31
CA GLY A 51 -15.18 -8.37 -2.74
C GLY A 51 -14.00 -7.82 -3.53
N TRP A 52 -13.74 -8.41 -4.70
CA TRP A 52 -12.59 -8.11 -5.57
C TRP A 52 -12.95 -7.08 -6.64
N ASP A 53 -13.76 -6.08 -6.35
CA ASP A 53 -14.12 -5.05 -7.33
C ASP A 53 -13.39 -3.74 -7.00
N SER A 54 -12.79 -3.10 -8.00
CA SER A 54 -12.14 -1.80 -7.84
C SER A 54 -13.11 -0.73 -7.37
N THR A 55 -14.38 -0.82 -7.77
CA THR A 55 -15.44 0.09 -7.31
C THR A 55 -15.67 -0.02 -5.80
N THR A 56 -15.60 -1.24 -5.24
CA THR A 56 -15.72 -1.44 -3.80
C THR A 56 -14.49 -0.91 -3.07
N PHE A 57 -13.29 -1.16 -3.58
CA PHE A 57 -12.06 -0.57 -3.04
C PHE A 57 -12.16 0.96 -3.01
N HIS A 58 -12.47 1.59 -4.14
CA HIS A 58 -12.56 3.04 -4.27
C HIS A 58 -13.63 3.64 -3.37
N SER A 59 -14.83 3.03 -3.31
CA SER A 59 -15.90 3.49 -2.41
C SER A 59 -15.50 3.48 -0.93
N LYS A 60 -14.54 2.63 -0.54
CA LYS A 60 -14.10 2.44 0.85
C LYS A 60 -12.78 3.13 1.18
N CYS A 61 -11.89 3.36 0.22
CA CYS A 61 -10.53 3.83 0.47
C CYS A 61 -10.21 5.21 -0.10
N ASP A 62 -11.01 5.73 -1.05
CA ASP A 62 -10.77 7.07 -1.60
C ASP A 62 -10.82 8.17 -0.52
N GLY A 63 -9.96 9.17 -0.67
CA GLY A 63 -9.92 10.34 0.22
C GLY A 63 -9.42 10.07 1.65
N LYS A 64 -9.04 8.84 2.01
CA LYS A 64 -8.64 8.47 3.38
C LYS A 64 -7.21 8.84 3.79
N GLY A 65 -6.44 9.46 2.90
CA GLY A 65 -5.06 9.86 3.17
C GLY A 65 -4.04 8.79 2.77
N PRO A 66 -2.84 8.82 3.38
CA PRO A 66 -1.80 7.82 3.15
C PRO A 66 -2.29 6.40 3.41
N THR A 67 -1.88 5.45 2.57
CA THR A 67 -2.28 4.05 2.70
C THR A 67 -1.09 3.10 2.59
N VAL A 68 -1.28 1.88 3.10
CA VAL A 68 -0.36 0.76 2.92
C VAL A 68 -1.18 -0.39 2.38
N SER A 69 -0.86 -0.83 1.17
CA SER A 69 -1.45 -2.01 0.55
C SER A 69 -0.59 -3.22 0.89
N ILE A 70 -1.23 -4.31 1.30
CA ILE A 70 -0.57 -5.58 1.66
C ILE A 70 -1.25 -6.67 0.83
N ILE A 71 -0.46 -7.32 -0.01
CA ILE A 71 -0.90 -8.35 -0.95
C ILE A 71 -0.23 -9.66 -0.55
N GLN A 72 -1.01 -10.73 -0.54
CA GLN A 72 -0.52 -12.08 -0.33
C GLN A 72 -0.91 -12.96 -1.51
N VAL A 73 0.09 -13.60 -2.13
CA VAL A 73 -0.11 -14.63 -3.14
C VAL A 73 0.67 -15.86 -2.69
N SER A 74 -0.05 -16.91 -2.30
CA SER A 74 0.55 -18.08 -1.64
C SER A 74 1.42 -17.65 -0.43
N ASN A 75 2.73 -17.92 -0.49
CA ASN A 75 3.66 -17.53 0.57
C ASN A 75 4.28 -16.14 0.36
N TYR A 76 4.06 -15.51 -0.79
CA TYR A 76 4.67 -14.23 -1.12
C TYR A 76 3.83 -13.08 -0.57
N THR A 77 4.39 -12.35 0.39
CA THR A 77 3.78 -11.13 0.96
C THR A 77 4.58 -9.91 0.53
N PHE A 78 3.92 -8.99 -0.17
CA PHE A 78 4.50 -7.76 -0.71
C PHE A 78 3.44 -6.66 -0.74
N GLY A 79 3.81 -5.46 -1.17
CA GLY A 79 2.87 -4.36 -1.26
C GLY A 79 3.55 -3.02 -1.46
N GLY A 80 2.85 -1.96 -1.09
CA GLY A 80 3.36 -0.61 -1.24
C GLY A 80 2.74 0.37 -0.26
N HIS A 81 3.42 1.49 -0.09
CA HIS A 81 2.93 2.65 0.64
C HIS A 81 2.78 3.82 -0.33
N THR A 82 1.76 4.63 -0.10
CA THR A 82 1.60 5.95 -0.74
C THR A 82 1.26 6.99 0.31
N ASP A 83 1.86 8.17 0.20
CA ASP A 83 1.58 9.35 1.04
C ASP A 83 0.47 10.25 0.49
N VAL A 84 -0.15 9.86 -0.63
CA VAL A 84 -1.30 10.54 -1.22
C VAL A 84 -2.55 9.66 -1.20
N SER A 85 -3.72 10.29 -1.08
CA SER A 85 -5.01 9.60 -1.10
C SER A 85 -5.30 8.96 -2.45
N TRP A 86 -5.97 7.80 -2.43
CA TRP A 86 -6.67 7.26 -3.59
C TRP A 86 -7.81 8.18 -4.00
N GLN A 87 -8.09 8.21 -5.31
CA GLN A 87 -9.13 9.03 -5.91
C GLN A 87 -9.73 8.34 -7.13
N SER A 88 -11.05 8.22 -7.16
CA SER A 88 -11.82 7.86 -8.36
C SER A 88 -11.88 9.04 -9.32
N MET A 89 -11.78 8.76 -10.63
CA MET A 89 -11.97 9.76 -11.69
C MET A 89 -13.36 10.43 -11.70
N HIS A 90 -14.32 9.86 -10.98
CA HIS A 90 -15.69 10.38 -10.90
C HIS A 90 -15.77 11.78 -10.25
N PHE A 91 -14.75 12.20 -9.49
CA PHE A 91 -14.68 13.54 -8.88
C PHE A 91 -13.91 14.57 -9.73
N LEU A 92 -13.21 14.14 -10.80
CA LEU A 92 -12.47 15.01 -11.73
C LEU A 92 -13.25 15.31 -13.03
N SER A 93 -14.51 14.86 -13.12
CA SER A 93 -15.37 15.07 -14.29
C SER A 93 -16.14 16.39 -14.18
N ILE A 94 -15.46 17.51 -14.47
CA ILE A 94 -16.15 18.62 -15.16
C ILE A 94 -15.50 18.97 -16.51
N SER A 95 -14.24 18.64 -16.82
CA SER A 95 -13.68 19.01 -18.14
C SER A 95 -12.38 18.31 -18.58
N LEU A 96 -12.23 16.99 -18.44
CA LEU A 96 -11.22 16.26 -19.22
C LEU A 96 -11.86 15.00 -19.81
N ALA A 97 -11.65 14.79 -21.11
CA ALA A 97 -12.27 13.72 -21.90
C ALA A 97 -12.26 12.38 -21.15
N ALA A 98 -13.42 11.71 -21.14
CA ALA A 98 -13.57 10.36 -20.60
C ALA A 98 -12.52 9.43 -21.23
N GLY A 99 -11.53 9.01 -20.44
CA GLY A 99 -10.43 8.15 -20.88
C GLY A 99 -9.02 8.53 -20.38
N SER A 100 -8.84 9.65 -19.68
CA SER A 100 -7.50 10.03 -19.18
C SER A 100 -7.15 9.36 -17.85
N CYS A 101 -6.26 8.37 -17.89
CA CYS A 101 -5.51 7.89 -16.72
C CYS A 101 -4.62 9.00 -16.16
N GLY A 102 -5.00 9.58 -15.01
CA GLY A 102 -4.17 10.52 -14.27
C GLY A 102 -3.19 9.77 -13.36
N TYR A 103 -2.00 10.33 -13.18
CA TYR A 103 -1.06 9.93 -12.15
C TYR A 103 -0.94 11.02 -11.10
N THR A 104 -0.71 10.63 -9.85
CA THR A 104 -0.49 11.57 -8.74
C THR A 104 0.92 11.38 -8.22
N ALA A 105 1.68 12.46 -8.10
CA ALA A 105 3.02 12.43 -7.53
C ALA A 105 2.94 12.12 -6.02
N ALA A 106 3.72 11.14 -5.57
CA ALA A 106 3.76 10.70 -4.18
C ALA A 106 5.22 10.63 -3.72
N ALA A 107 5.68 11.64 -2.96
CA ALA A 107 7.11 11.83 -2.68
C ALA A 107 7.68 10.76 -1.73
N LYS A 108 6.82 10.13 -0.93
CA LYS A 108 7.21 9.13 0.06
C LYS A 108 6.73 7.74 -0.30
N ALA A 109 6.18 7.53 -1.50
CA ALA A 109 5.72 6.22 -1.92
C ALA A 109 6.89 5.25 -2.19
N PHE A 110 6.67 3.99 -1.82
CA PHE A 110 7.63 2.91 -1.99
C PHE A 110 6.92 1.56 -2.14
N ILE A 111 7.61 0.59 -2.74
CA ILE A 111 7.17 -0.81 -2.80
C ILE A 111 8.03 -1.63 -1.85
N PHE A 112 7.47 -2.70 -1.30
CA PHE A 112 8.20 -3.62 -0.43
C PHE A 112 7.86 -5.08 -0.74
N SER A 113 8.79 -5.96 -0.40
CA SER A 113 8.55 -7.40 -0.28
C SER A 113 9.03 -7.87 1.08
N LEU A 114 8.18 -8.58 1.81
CA LEU A 114 8.48 -9.15 3.12
C LEU A 114 8.95 -10.61 3.01
N TYR A 115 8.65 -11.28 1.90
CA TYR A 115 9.02 -12.67 1.68
C TYR A 115 10.51 -12.84 1.35
N LYS A 116 11.15 -13.82 2.00
CA LYS A 116 12.54 -14.20 1.72
C LYS A 116 12.59 -15.15 0.54
N VAL A 117 12.74 -14.59 -0.65
CA VAL A 117 12.98 -15.37 -1.88
C VAL A 117 14.41 -15.89 -1.84
N HIS A 118 14.66 -17.19 -1.99
CA HIS A 118 16.02 -17.78 -2.11
C HIS A 118 17.07 -17.30 -1.07
N GLY A 119 16.65 -17.00 0.16
CA GLY A 119 17.54 -16.50 1.21
C GLY A 119 17.83 -14.99 1.17
N TYR A 120 17.30 -14.26 0.19
CA TYR A 120 17.34 -12.79 0.17
C TYR A 120 16.55 -12.21 1.34
N LYS A 121 17.02 -11.08 1.87
CA LYS A 121 16.34 -10.33 2.93
C LYS A 121 15.11 -9.62 2.36
N PRO A 122 14.10 -9.31 3.20
CA PRO A 122 13.04 -8.37 2.84
C PRO A 122 13.62 -7.08 2.25
N VAL A 123 12.93 -6.50 1.28
CA VAL A 123 13.40 -5.33 0.52
C VAL A 123 12.37 -4.21 0.53
N LYS A 124 12.87 -2.98 0.59
CA LYS A 124 12.15 -1.73 0.36
C LYS A 124 12.74 -1.06 -0.88
N LEU A 125 11.89 -0.76 -1.86
CA LEU A 125 12.25 -0.12 -3.13
C LEU A 125 11.62 1.28 -3.15
N VAL A 126 12.47 2.30 -3.06
CA VAL A 126 12.07 3.70 -3.12
C VAL A 126 12.07 4.21 -4.55
N GLN A 127 11.32 5.28 -4.81
CA GLN A 127 11.40 5.98 -6.08
C GLN A 127 12.76 6.68 -6.23
N TYR A 128 13.41 6.51 -7.37
CA TYR A 128 14.64 7.22 -7.70
C TYR A 128 14.32 8.43 -8.58
N TRP A 129 14.70 9.60 -8.09
CA TRP A 129 14.51 10.89 -8.76
C TRP A 129 15.60 11.05 -9.82
N TYR A 130 15.41 10.46 -11.01
CA TYR A 130 16.30 10.76 -12.14
C TYR A 130 15.63 11.42 -13.34
N GLN A 131 14.31 11.29 -13.56
CA GLN A 131 13.53 12.14 -14.45
C GLN A 131 12.07 12.18 -13.94
N SER A 132 11.34 13.22 -14.30
CA SER A 132 10.10 13.80 -13.72
C SER A 132 8.88 12.88 -13.49
N THR A 133 9.00 11.56 -13.64
CA THR A 133 7.92 10.59 -13.43
C THR A 133 8.53 9.23 -13.08
N ALA A 134 8.97 9.04 -11.83
CA ALA A 134 9.35 7.71 -11.34
C ALA A 134 8.09 6.92 -10.98
N ALA A 135 7.48 6.26 -11.96
CA ALA A 135 6.48 5.24 -11.67
C ALA A 135 7.19 3.97 -11.20
N VAL A 136 6.81 3.42 -10.06
CA VAL A 136 7.21 2.05 -9.74
C VAL A 136 6.29 1.12 -10.55
N VAL A 137 6.77 0.65 -11.69
CA VAL A 137 6.05 -0.29 -12.54
C VAL A 137 6.10 -1.67 -11.88
N MET A 138 4.97 -2.09 -11.31
CA MET A 138 4.73 -3.50 -10.98
C MET A 138 4.20 -4.18 -12.25
N ASP A 139 5.07 -4.85 -12.99
CA ASP A 139 4.64 -5.80 -14.02
C ASP A 139 4.13 -7.06 -13.32
N GLN A 140 2.82 -7.28 -13.33
CA GLN A 140 2.18 -8.47 -12.78
C GLN A 140 1.49 -9.25 -13.88
N ARG A 141 1.98 -10.46 -14.14
CA ARG A 141 1.30 -11.45 -14.98
C ARG A 141 0.01 -12.01 -14.35
N LEU A 142 -0.34 -11.63 -13.13
CA LEU A 142 -1.61 -11.95 -12.48
C LEU A 142 -1.97 -10.76 -11.60
N GLY A 143 -2.90 -9.94 -12.08
CA GLY A 143 -3.24 -8.66 -11.47
C GLY A 143 -3.81 -8.78 -10.06
N VAL A 144 -3.58 -7.74 -9.27
CA VAL A 144 -4.43 -7.39 -8.14
C VAL A 144 -4.68 -5.89 -8.20
N ILE A 145 -5.95 -5.56 -8.01
CA ILE A 145 -6.59 -4.25 -8.05
C ILE A 145 -5.93 -3.27 -7.08
#